data_AF-A0A9X7T3T9-F1
#
_entry.id   AF-A0A9X7T3T9-F1
#
_cell.length_a   1.000
_cell.length_b   1.000
_cell.length_c   1.000
_cell.angle_alpha   90.00
_cell.angle_beta   90.00
_cell.angle_gamma   90.00
#
_symmetry.space_group_name_H-M   'P 1'
#
loop_
_entity.id
_entity.type
_entity.pdbx_description
1 polymer ?
#
loop_
_entity_poly.entity_id
_entity_poly.type
_entity_poly.pdbx_seq_one_letter_code
_entity_poly.pdbx_strand_id
1 'polypeptide(L)'
;MAVTITDADAYIAAWVVDNEDWTDADEAKKTRLLNVASRTLTTKYPKYTIPDAAVYETAATFATAFNDTTVQAQRGVQAFSLSGVASFTFREGARELTELIPASALDLIAAENPGMPRPAKRRVGWTVL
;
A
#
# COMPACT_ATOMS: atom_id res chain seq x y z
N MET A 1 7.95 15.49 6.53
CA MET A 1 8.56 15.64 7.87
C MET A 1 9.29 14.32 8.15
N ALA A 2 9.85 14.05 9.33
CA ALA A 2 10.41 12.72 9.60
C ALA A 2 9.24 11.76 9.84
N VAL A 3 8.99 10.82 8.91
CA VAL A 3 7.94 9.81 9.04
C VAL A 3 8.24 8.94 10.28
N THR A 4 7.47 9.10 11.36
CA THR A 4 7.60 8.28 12.58
C THR A 4 6.53 7.21 12.69
N ILE A 5 6.81 6.14 13.43
CA ILE A 5 5.84 5.07 13.70
C ILE A 5 4.69 5.62 14.55
N THR A 6 4.97 6.49 15.51
CA THR A 6 3.97 7.06 16.42
C THR A 6 2.93 7.88 15.68
N ASP A 7 3.37 8.71 14.73
CA ASP A 7 2.47 9.52 13.89
C ASP A 7 1.69 8.63 12.91
N ALA A 8 2.34 7.58 12.38
CA ALA A 8 1.69 6.59 11.53
C ALA A 8 0.58 5.83 12.30
N ASP A 9 0.84 5.39 13.53
CA ASP A 9 -0.13 4.69 14.38
C ASP A 9 -1.34 5.57 14.68
N ALA A 10 -1.12 6.85 15.03
CA ALA A 10 -2.21 7.79 15.29
C ALA A 10 -3.04 8.07 14.03
N TYR A 11 -2.40 8.24 12.87
CA TYR A 11 -3.09 8.49 11.62
C TYR A 11 -3.88 7.27 11.16
N ILE A 12 -3.26 6.09 11.13
CA ILE A 12 -3.86 4.85 10.63
C ILE A 12 -5.04 4.44 11.51
N ALA A 13 -4.95 4.61 12.84
CA ALA A 13 -6.06 4.35 13.75
C ALA A 13 -7.27 5.27 13.52
N ALA A 14 -7.05 6.50 13.05
CA ALA A 14 -8.11 7.49 12.87
C ALA A 14 -8.74 7.47 11.46
N TRP A 15 -7.96 7.13 10.43
CA TRP A 15 -8.34 7.36 9.04
C TRP A 15 -8.36 6.10 8.15
N VAL A 16 -7.81 4.98 8.61
CA VAL A 16 -7.81 3.72 7.85
C VAL A 16 -8.82 2.74 8.43
N VAL A 17 -9.74 2.27 7.59
CA VAL A 17 -10.83 1.37 7.99
C VAL A 17 -10.32 -0.02 8.36
N ASP A 18 -9.40 -0.57 7.57
CA ASP A 18 -8.77 -1.86 7.80
C ASP A 18 -7.33 -1.66 8.28
N ASN A 19 -7.14 -1.73 9.60
CA ASN A 19 -5.87 -1.46 10.26
C ASN A 19 -5.32 -2.66 11.05
N GLU A 20 -6.00 -3.81 11.01
CA GLU A 20 -5.65 -5.01 11.80
C GLU A 20 -4.23 -5.50 11.47
N ASP A 21 -3.93 -5.65 10.18
CA ASP A 21 -2.62 -6.06 9.69
C ASP A 21 -1.50 -5.06 10.03
N TRP A 22 -1.84 -3.78 10.26
CA TRP A 22 -0.88 -2.77 10.72
C TRP A 22 -0.69 -2.83 12.23
N THR A 23 -1.76 -2.99 13.01
CA THR A 23 -1.69 -3.07 14.48
C THR A 23 -0.95 -4.31 14.96
N ASP A 24 -1.08 -5.42 14.24
CA ASP A 24 -0.42 -6.69 14.54
C ASP A 24 1.04 -6.75 14.08
N ALA A 25 1.49 -5.78 13.27
CA ALA A 25 2.86 -5.71 12.80
C ALA A 25 3.82 -5.24 13.91
N ASP A 26 4.99 -5.88 14.00
CA ASP A 26 6.08 -5.45 14.86
C ASP A 26 6.68 -4.11 14.38
N GLU A 27 7.31 -3.38 15.29
CA GLU A 27 7.92 -2.07 14.99
C GLU A 27 8.94 -2.14 13.84
N ALA A 28 9.68 -3.25 13.72
CA ALA A 28 10.63 -3.41 12.63
C ALA A 28 9.93 -3.62 11.28
N LYS A 29 8.82 -4.36 11.22
CA LYS A 29 7.97 -4.47 10.01
C LYS A 29 7.32 -3.13 9.68
N LYS A 30 6.75 -2.41 10.65
CA LYS A 30 6.19 -1.06 10.46
C LYS A 30 7.21 -0.10 9.85
N THR A 31 8.44 -0.09 10.38
CA THR A 31 9.55 0.72 9.84
C THR A 31 9.87 0.36 8.40
N ARG A 32 9.95 -0.94 8.07
CA ARG A 32 10.20 -1.40 6.68
C ARG A 32 9.08 -0.96 5.75
N LEU A 33 7.82 -1.09 6.17
CA LEU A 33 6.66 -0.68 5.38
C LEU A 33 6.69 0.82 5.08
N LEU A 34 6.97 1.66 6.08
CA LEU A 34 7.10 3.12 5.90
C LEU A 34 8.25 3.49 4.95
N ASN A 35 9.41 2.85 5.11
CA ASN A 35 10.56 3.07 4.23
C ASN A 35 10.27 2.69 2.77
N VAL A 36 9.61 1.55 2.57
CA VAL A 36 9.23 1.07 1.24
C VAL A 36 8.12 1.92 0.63
N ALA A 37 7.13 2.34 1.42
CA ALA A 37 6.07 3.26 0.99
C ALA A 37 6.65 4.61 0.52
N SER A 38 7.50 5.22 1.35
CA SER A 38 8.19 6.48 1.03
C SER A 38 9.04 6.35 -0.23
N ARG A 39 9.86 5.29 -0.35
CA ARG A 39 10.68 5.03 -1.55
C ARG A 39 9.82 4.82 -2.80
N THR A 40 8.73 4.07 -2.68
CA THR A 40 7.84 3.78 -3.82
C THR A 40 7.17 5.05 -4.33
N LEU A 41 6.65 5.89 -3.42
CA LEU A 41 6.02 7.16 -3.77
C LEU A 41 7.03 8.14 -4.39
N THR A 42 8.20 8.31 -3.79
CA THR A 42 9.25 9.22 -4.30
C THR A 42 9.78 8.79 -5.66
N THR A 43 9.95 7.49 -5.88
CA THR A 43 10.41 6.96 -7.18
C THR A 43 9.35 7.14 -8.26
N LYS A 44 8.07 6.93 -7.94
CA LYS A 44 6.97 7.01 -8.90
C LYS A 44 6.55 8.46 -9.20
N TYR A 45 6.62 9.34 -8.20
CA TYR A 45 6.19 10.72 -8.26
C TYR A 45 7.33 11.68 -7.87
N PRO A 46 8.48 11.66 -8.58
CA PRO A 46 9.69 12.40 -8.17
C PRO A 46 9.55 13.92 -8.22
N LYS A 47 8.55 14.43 -8.97
CA LYS A 47 8.28 15.86 -9.12
C LYS A 47 7.26 16.41 -8.11
N TYR A 48 6.59 15.53 -7.36
CA TYR A 48 5.51 15.92 -6.45
C TYR A 48 6.05 16.01 -5.03
N THR A 49 5.54 16.96 -4.27
CA THR A 49 5.68 16.98 -2.82
C THR A 49 4.80 15.88 -2.24
N ILE A 50 5.40 14.91 -1.56
CA ILE A 50 4.68 13.78 -0.97
C ILE A 50 4.38 14.13 0.49
N PRO A 51 3.10 14.30 0.87
CA PRO A 51 2.75 14.52 2.27
C PRO A 51 2.91 13.23 3.07
N ASP A 52 3.24 13.35 4.35
CA ASP A 52 3.47 12.19 5.23
C ASP A 52 2.20 11.32 5.35
N ALA A 53 1.01 11.95 5.32
CA ALA A 53 -0.28 11.27 5.30
C ALA A 53 -0.43 10.28 4.13
N ALA A 54 0.08 10.62 2.94
CA ALA A 54 0.06 9.71 1.79
C ALA A 54 1.00 8.50 2.00
N VAL A 55 2.10 8.69 2.74
CA VAL A 55 3.02 7.61 3.11
C VAL A 55 2.35 6.65 4.11
N TYR A 56 1.58 7.17 5.07
CA TYR A 56 0.87 6.34 6.05
C TYR A 56 -0.21 5.47 5.39
N GLU A 57 -1.02 6.04 4.49
CA GLU A 57 -2.06 5.25 3.80
C GLU A 57 -1.48 4.18 2.86
N THR A 58 -0.39 4.51 2.16
CA THR A 58 0.32 3.51 1.35
C THR A 58 0.94 2.43 2.21
N ALA A 59 1.50 2.77 3.37
CA ALA A 59 2.06 1.79 4.29
C ALA A 59 1.00 0.86 4.88
N ALA A 60 -0.19 1.37 5.24
CA ALA A 60 -1.31 0.54 5.69
C ALA A 60 -1.79 -0.41 4.58
N THR A 61 -1.87 0.07 3.34
CA THR A 61 -2.24 -0.77 2.18
C THR A 61 -1.17 -1.84 1.89
N PHE A 62 0.10 -1.56 2.16
CA PHE A 62 1.16 -2.56 2.06
C PHE A 62 1.09 -3.57 3.22
N ALA A 63 0.67 -3.16 4.41
CA ALA A 63 0.48 -4.09 5.53
C ALA A 63 -0.55 -5.18 5.16
N THR A 64 -1.69 -4.78 4.61
CA THR A 64 -2.75 -5.71 4.17
C THR A 64 -2.31 -6.58 2.99
N ALA A 65 -1.58 -6.02 2.03
CA ALA A 65 -1.08 -6.76 0.87
C ALA A 65 0.09 -7.72 1.19
N PHE A 66 0.80 -7.51 2.30
CA PHE A 66 1.89 -8.36 2.80
C PHE A 66 1.56 -8.97 4.17
N ASN A 67 0.29 -9.34 4.35
CA ASN A 67 -0.11 -10.19 5.46
C ASN A 67 0.30 -11.65 5.22
N ASP A 68 0.37 -12.44 6.29
CA ASP A 68 0.98 -13.78 6.24
C ASP A 68 0.28 -14.73 5.25
N THR A 69 -1.02 -14.51 5.02
CA THR A 69 -1.84 -15.28 4.08
C THR A 69 -1.58 -14.86 2.63
N THR A 70 -1.50 -13.56 2.36
CA THR A 70 -1.26 -13.01 1.01
C THR A 70 0.19 -13.20 0.57
N VAL A 71 1.16 -13.24 1.49
CA VAL A 71 2.55 -13.58 1.19
C VAL A 71 2.67 -15.02 0.66
N GLN A 72 1.88 -15.96 1.19
CA GLN A 72 1.86 -17.34 0.67
C GLN A 72 1.33 -17.40 -0.76
N ALA A 73 0.28 -16.63 -1.05
CA ALA A 73 -0.24 -16.47 -2.41
C ALA A 73 0.82 -15.89 -3.36
N GLN A 74 1.57 -14.87 -2.94
CA GLN A 74 2.67 -14.29 -3.72
C GLN A 74 3.84 -15.26 -3.96
N ARG A 75 4.05 -16.22 -3.06
CA ARG A 75 5.07 -17.29 -3.20
C ARG A 75 4.63 -18.46 -4.07
N GLY A 76 3.46 -18.36 -4.72
CA GLY A 76 2.98 -19.35 -5.69
C GLY A 76 2.06 -20.43 -5.10
N VAL A 77 1.63 -20.29 -3.84
CA VAL A 77 0.57 -21.16 -3.30
C VAL A 77 -0.76 -20.73 -3.92
N GLN A 78 -1.31 -21.57 -4.81
CA GLN A 78 -2.57 -21.27 -5.51
C GLN A 78 -3.81 -21.63 -4.69
N ALA A 79 -3.70 -22.67 -3.86
CA ALA A 79 -4.74 -23.08 -2.95
C ALA A 79 -4.12 -23.82 -1.77
N PHE A 80 -4.70 -23.66 -0.59
CA PHE A 80 -4.46 -24.55 0.53
C PHE A 80 -5.81 -25.01 1.10
N SER A 81 -5.89 -26.28 1.44
CA SER A 81 -7.09 -26.89 1.99
C SER A 81 -6.75 -27.50 3.34
N LEU A 82 -7.50 -27.12 4.37
CA LEU A 82 -7.52 -27.85 5.62
C LEU A 82 -8.60 -28.92 5.52
N SER A 83 -8.19 -30.18 5.47
CA SER A 83 -9.09 -31.32 5.24
C SER A 83 -10.30 -31.28 6.20
N GLY A 84 -11.50 -31.21 5.63
CA GLY A 84 -12.76 -31.23 6.37
C GLY A 84 -13.24 -29.91 6.98
N VAL A 85 -12.49 -28.80 6.83
CA VAL A 85 -12.82 -27.53 7.49
C VAL A 85 -12.99 -26.38 6.51
N ALA A 86 -12.02 -26.14 5.61
CA ALA A 86 -12.08 -25.03 4.67
C ALA A 86 -11.10 -25.22 3.50
N SER A 87 -11.51 -24.73 2.32
CA SER A 87 -10.64 -24.62 1.13
C SER A 87 -10.52 -23.15 0.74
N PHE A 88 -9.28 -22.66 0.64
CA PHE A 88 -9.00 -21.29 0.22
C PHE A 88 -8.30 -21.33 -1.14
N THR A 89 -8.83 -20.59 -2.10
CA THR A 89 -8.25 -20.42 -3.44
C THR A 89 -7.84 -18.98 -3.62
N PHE A 90 -6.63 -18.77 -4.14
CA PHE A 90 -6.11 -17.44 -4.38
C PHE A 90 -6.28 -17.05 -5.86
N ARG A 91 -6.78 -15.84 -6.08
CA ARG A 91 -6.76 -15.21 -7.40
C ARG A 91 -5.42 -14.48 -7.58
N GLU A 92 -4.94 -14.36 -8.81
CA GLU A 92 -3.72 -13.62 -9.14
C GLU A 92 -3.79 -12.19 -8.56
N GLY A 93 -2.87 -11.86 -7.65
CA GLY A 93 -2.80 -10.58 -6.96
C GLY A 93 -1.89 -9.58 -7.68
N ALA A 94 -1.92 -8.32 -7.23
CA ALA A 94 -1.05 -7.27 -7.74
C ALA A 94 0.43 -7.68 -7.62
N ARG A 95 1.16 -7.61 -8.74
CA ARG A 95 2.57 -8.04 -8.81
C ARG A 95 3.53 -6.90 -8.45
N GLU A 96 3.10 -5.66 -8.61
CA GLU A 96 3.97 -4.49 -8.44
C GLU A 96 3.49 -3.58 -7.30
N LEU A 97 4.43 -3.13 -6.46
CA LEU A 97 4.16 -2.19 -5.35
C LEU A 97 3.49 -0.89 -5.82
N THR A 98 3.71 -0.52 -7.08
CA THR A 98 3.14 0.69 -7.68
C THR A 98 1.64 0.56 -7.96
N GLU A 99 1.10 -0.66 -8.07
CA GLU A 99 -0.33 -0.93 -8.26
C GLU A 99 -1.11 -0.84 -6.94
N LEU A 100 -0.44 -1.17 -5.84
CA LEU A 100 -0.95 -1.18 -4.47
C LEU A 100 -1.08 0.23 -3.84
N ILE A 101 -0.70 1.30 -4.53
CA ILE A 101 -0.90 2.67 -4.03
C ILE A 101 -2.41 2.97 -3.98
N PRO A 102 -3.00 3.35 -2.84
CA PRO A 102 -4.43 3.64 -2.77
C PRO A 102 -4.78 4.96 -3.48
N ALA A 103 -6.04 5.11 -3.90
CA ALA A 103 -6.50 6.32 -4.57
C ALA A 103 -6.50 7.53 -3.61
N SER A 104 -6.80 7.32 -2.34
CA SER A 104 -6.76 8.33 -1.29
C SER A 104 -5.37 8.95 -1.10
N ALA A 105 -4.30 8.13 -1.16
CA ALA A 105 -2.93 8.66 -1.16
C ALA A 105 -2.63 9.56 -2.38
N LEU A 106 -3.21 9.28 -3.55
CA LEU A 106 -3.04 10.13 -4.74
C LEU A 106 -3.80 11.46 -4.59
N ASP A 107 -4.92 11.45 -3.87
CA ASP A 107 -5.72 12.63 -3.61
C ASP A 107 -5.05 13.55 -2.60
N LEU A 108 -4.41 12.98 -1.57
CA LEU A 108 -3.55 13.71 -0.65
C LEU A 108 -2.36 14.36 -1.37
N ILE A 109 -1.70 13.62 -2.27
CA ILE A 109 -0.61 14.18 -3.09
C ILE A 109 -1.14 15.28 -4.01
N ALA A 110 -2.32 15.13 -4.61
CA ALA A 110 -2.91 16.15 -5.47
C ALA A 110 -3.24 17.43 -4.71
N ALA A 111 -3.77 17.31 -3.48
CA ALA A 111 -4.10 18.44 -2.62
C ALA A 111 -2.86 19.25 -2.21
N GLU A 112 -1.75 18.57 -1.92
CA GLU A 112 -0.48 19.20 -1.51
C GLU A 112 0.26 19.87 -2.68
N ASN A 113 -0.10 19.56 -3.93
CA ASN A 113 0.55 20.10 -5.13
C ASN A 113 -0.43 20.91 -6.01
N PRO A 114 -0.94 22.06 -5.52
CA PRO A 114 -1.84 22.89 -6.31
C PRO A 114 -1.11 23.42 -7.55
N GLY A 115 -1.51 22.95 -8.73
CA GLY A 115 -0.94 23.37 -10.02
C GLY A 115 -0.26 22.24 -10.82
N MET A 116 -0.12 21.05 -10.25
CA MET A 116 0.31 19.86 -11.01
C MET A 116 -0.89 19.02 -11.45
N PRO A 117 -0.82 18.32 -12.60
CA PRO A 117 -1.86 17.39 -13.00
C PRO A 117 -2.02 16.28 -11.95
N ARG A 118 -3.26 15.80 -11.72
CA ARG A 118 -3.53 14.76 -10.72
C ARG A 118 -2.67 13.53 -11.02
N PRO A 119 -1.92 12.99 -10.04
CA PRO A 119 -1.04 11.85 -10.25
C PRO A 119 -1.88 10.63 -10.66
N ALA A 120 -1.79 10.24 -11.93
CA ALA A 120 -2.53 9.09 -12.44
C ALA A 120 -1.82 7.79 -12.04
N LYS A 121 -2.59 6.76 -11.63
CA LYS A 121 -2.15 5.38 -11.82
C LYS A 121 -2.04 5.20 -13.34
N ARG A 122 -0.83 5.04 -13.86
CA ARG A 122 -0.53 4.88 -15.28
C ARG A 122 -1.60 3.99 -15.96
N ARG A 123 -2.55 4.62 -16.67
CA ARG A 123 -3.44 3.89 -17.57
C ARG A 123 -2.63 3.62 -18.81
N VAL A 124 -2.24 2.37 -19.02
CA VAL A 124 -1.76 1.92 -20.33
C VAL A 124 -2.95 2.10 -21.27
N GLY A 125 -2.94 3.20 -22.03
CA GLY A 125 -3.94 3.43 -23.06
C GLY A 125 -3.84 2.33 -24.09
N TRP A 126 -4.98 1.71 -24.39
CA TRP A 126 -5.12 0.77 -25.49
C TRP A 126 -4.80 1.53 -26.79
N THR A 127 -3.62 1.30 -27.37
CA THR A 127 -3.36 1.74 -28.74
C THR A 127 -4.12 0.78 -29.65
N VAL A 128 -5.28 1.22 -30.12
CA VAL A 128 -5.94 0.60 -31.27
C VAL A 128 -5.24 1.15 -32.51
N LEU A 129 -4.58 0.26 -33.24
CA LEU A 129 -4.22 0.43 -34.66
C LEU A 129 -4.73 -0.81 -35.40
#